data_AF-A0A6J5JQH0-F1
#
_entry.id   AF-A0A6J5JQH0-F1
#
_cell.length_a   1.000
_cell.length_b   1.000
_cell.length_c   1.000
_cell.angle_alpha   90.00
_cell.angle_beta   90.00
_cell.angle_gamma   90.00
#
_symmetry.space_group_name_H-M   'P 1'
#
loop_
_entity.id
_entity.type
_entity.pdbx_description
1 polymer ?
#
loop_
_entity_poly.entity_id
_entity_poly.type
_entity_poly.pdbx_seq_one_letter_code
_entity_poly.pdbx_strand_id
1 'polypeptide(L)'
;MTSPDPNLRQIIVLVPYSLLCLPASITVAGYAALVKTRDISHFEGGAGYAWLWLTIVLTLVFYPAGIGIGVLLRKRLAILVAIMVAFAALSVPTFKAAYELLS
;
A
#
# COMPACT_ATOMS: atom_id res chain seq x y z
N MET A 1 -22.54 -23.34 -15.70
CA MET A 1 -21.63 -22.59 -14.80
C MET A 1 -22.40 -21.39 -14.28
N THR A 2 -22.83 -21.43 -13.02
CA THR A 2 -23.51 -20.30 -12.37
C THR A 2 -22.51 -19.18 -12.15
N SER A 3 -22.80 -17.98 -12.64
CA SER A 3 -21.98 -16.81 -12.33
C SER A 3 -22.02 -16.60 -10.82
N PRO A 4 -20.88 -16.46 -10.13
CA PRO A 4 -20.87 -16.17 -8.70
C PRO A 4 -21.67 -14.89 -8.42
N ASP A 5 -22.39 -14.91 -7.29
CA ASP A 5 -23.27 -13.83 -6.86
C ASP A 5 -22.55 -12.48 -6.88
N PRO A 6 -23.21 -11.39 -7.30
CA PRO A 6 -22.58 -10.08 -7.43
C PRO A 6 -22.00 -9.56 -6.09
N ASN A 7 -22.63 -9.90 -4.97
CA ASN A 7 -22.11 -9.59 -3.63
C ASN A 7 -20.86 -10.42 -3.29
N LEU A 8 -20.84 -11.70 -3.67
CA LEU A 8 -19.68 -12.57 -3.45
C LEU A 8 -18.48 -12.10 -4.27
N ARG A 9 -18.69 -11.72 -5.53
CA ARG A 9 -17.65 -11.13 -6.39
C ARG A 9 -17.08 -9.84 -5.80
N GLN A 10 -17.90 -9.00 -5.19
CA GLN A 10 -17.42 -7.79 -4.52
C GLN A 10 -16.56 -8.11 -3.30
N ILE A 11 -16.98 -9.05 -2.46
CA ILE A 11 -16.21 -9.44 -1.27
C ILE A 11 -14.84 -10.03 -1.68
N ILE A 12 -14.83 -10.92 -2.67
CA ILE A 12 -13.60 -11.55 -3.18
C ILE A 12 -12.60 -10.53 -3.71
N VAL A 13 -13.05 -9.38 -4.21
CA VAL A 13 -12.15 -8.33 -4.69
C VAL A 13 -11.78 -7.34 -3.58
N LEU A 14 -12.75 -6.92 -2.75
CA LEU A 14 -12.54 -5.86 -1.76
C LEU A 14 -11.65 -6.31 -0.59
N VAL A 15 -11.76 -7.57 -0.17
CA VAL A 15 -10.97 -8.13 0.93
C VAL A 15 -9.47 -8.15 0.59
N PRO A 16 -9.01 -8.80 -0.49
CA PRO A 16 -7.59 -8.79 -0.86
C PRO A 16 -7.09 -7.40 -1.26
N TYR A 17 -7.95 -6.57 -1.86
CA TYR A 17 -7.62 -5.16 -2.12
C TYR A 17 -7.24 -4.43 -0.82
N SER A 18 -8.06 -4.59 0.22
CA SER A 18 -7.85 -3.94 1.52
C SER A 18 -6.60 -4.48 2.23
N LEU A 19 -6.37 -5.80 2.16
CA LEU A 19 -5.19 -6.45 2.72
C LEU A 19 -3.88 -5.98 2.06
N LEU A 20 -3.87 -5.84 0.74
CA LEU A 20 -2.70 -5.38 -0.02
C LEU A 20 -2.48 -3.86 0.09
N CYS A 21 -3.52 -3.10 0.44
CA CYS A 21 -3.44 -1.64 0.55
C CYS A 21 -2.43 -1.19 1.60
N LEU A 22 -2.33 -1.90 2.73
CA LEU A 22 -1.40 -1.56 3.81
C LEU A 22 0.08 -1.72 3.40
N PRO A 23 0.56 -2.91 2.98
CA PRO A 23 1.94 -3.08 2.54
C PRO A 23 2.27 -2.20 1.33
N ALA A 24 1.36 -2.04 0.37
CA ALA A 24 1.56 -1.12 -0.75
C ALA A 24 1.76 0.34 -0.28
N SER A 25 0.99 0.80 0.71
CA SER A 25 1.12 2.15 1.26
C SER A 25 2.46 2.36 1.96
N ILE A 26 2.95 1.34 2.70
CA ILE A 26 4.26 1.36 3.37
C ILE A 26 5.37 1.49 2.33
N THR A 27 5.32 0.72 1.23
CA THR A 27 6.31 0.82 0.16
C THR A 27 6.31 2.19 -0.51
N VAL A 28 5.13 2.72 -0.84
CA VAL A 28 5.01 4.04 -1.48
C VAL A 28 5.53 5.14 -0.55
N ALA A 29 5.16 5.10 0.73
CA ALA A 29 5.66 6.02 1.75
C ALA A 29 7.19 5.93 1.89
N GLY A 30 7.73 4.71 1.92
CA GLY A 30 9.17 4.46 1.99
C GLY A 30 9.92 5.00 0.77
N TYR A 31 9.42 4.76 -0.44
CA TYR A 31 10.00 5.34 -1.66
C TYR A 31 9.94 6.86 -1.66
N ALA A 32 8.81 7.45 -1.24
CA ALA A 32 8.67 8.91 -1.15
C ALA A 32 9.67 9.51 -0.15
N ALA A 33 9.87 8.86 0.99
CA ALA A 33 10.91 9.23 1.95
C ALA A 33 12.30 9.13 1.32
N LEU A 34 12.63 8.01 0.67
CA LEU A 34 13.93 7.80 0.03
C LEU A 34 14.24 8.83 -1.06
N VAL A 35 13.27 9.13 -1.93
CA VAL A 35 13.43 10.15 -2.98
C VAL A 35 13.74 11.50 -2.34
N LYS A 36 13.02 11.88 -1.29
CA LYS A 36 13.30 13.15 -0.60
C LYS A 36 14.65 13.19 0.08
N THR A 37 15.16 12.03 0.50
CA THR A 37 16.45 11.95 1.17
C THR A 37 17.66 11.95 0.23
N ARG A 38 17.50 11.58 -1.05
CA ARG A 38 18.58 11.66 -2.04
C ARG A 38 19.09 13.08 -2.26
N ASP A 39 18.24 14.08 -1.99
CA ASP A 39 18.57 15.49 -2.15
C ASP A 39 19.28 16.09 -0.91
N ILE A 40 19.44 15.35 0.19
CA ILE A 40 19.88 15.89 1.48
C ILE A 40 21.17 15.18 1.92
N SER A 41 22.30 15.90 1.85
CA SER A 41 23.65 15.41 2.16
C SER A 41 23.94 15.20 3.66
N HIS A 42 22.96 15.41 4.55
CA HIS A 42 23.14 15.37 6.00
C HIS A 42 22.19 14.38 6.67
N PHE A 43 22.52 13.09 6.55
CA PHE A 43 21.92 12.03 7.36
C PHE A 43 22.68 11.89 8.68
N GLU A 44 22.51 12.86 9.58
CA GLU A 44 22.97 12.72 10.96
C GLU A 44 21.76 12.65 11.92
N GLY A 45 21.75 11.61 12.76
CA GLY A 45 20.92 11.45 13.96
C GLY A 45 19.44 11.83 13.84
N GLY A 46 19.12 13.11 14.03
CA GLY A 46 17.75 13.64 14.08
C GLY A 46 17.01 13.66 12.74
N ALA A 47 17.73 13.79 11.62
CA ALA A 47 17.11 13.72 10.30
C ALA A 47 16.52 12.33 10.05
N GLY A 48 17.25 11.26 10.43
CA GLY A 48 16.79 9.88 10.30
C GLY A 48 15.45 9.60 11.00
N TYR A 49 15.27 10.11 12.22
CA TYR A 49 14.01 9.98 12.96
C TYR A 49 12.87 10.77 12.31
N ALA A 50 13.13 11.98 11.79
CA ALA A 50 12.13 12.75 11.06
C ALA A 50 11.62 12.02 9.81
N TRP A 51 12.46 11.22 9.15
CA TRP A 51 12.07 10.46 7.96
C TRP A 51 11.29 9.17 8.28
N LEU A 52 11.58 8.51 9.41
CA LEU A 52 10.72 7.44 9.94
C LEU A 52 9.32 7.98 10.24
N TRP A 53 9.24 9.16 10.87
CA TRP A 53 7.98 9.86 11.10
C TRP A 53 7.25 10.20 9.79
N LEU A 54 7.97 10.69 8.78
CA LEU A 54 7.39 10.98 7.46
C LEU A 54 6.82 9.72 6.81
N THR A 55 7.51 8.58 6.92
CA THR A 55 7.04 7.28 6.39
C THR A 55 5.75 6.84 7.10
N ILE A 56 5.68 7.01 8.42
CA ILE A 56 4.48 6.71 9.22
C ILE A 56 3.31 7.61 8.81
N VAL A 57 3.53 8.92 8.69
CA VAL A 57 2.50 9.90 8.29
C VAL A 57 2.00 9.62 6.87
N LEU A 58 2.89 9.38 5.91
CA LEU A 58 2.51 9.05 4.54
C LEU A 58 1.72 7.75 4.48
N THR A 59 2.13 6.72 5.22
CA THR A 59 1.37 5.46 5.31
C THR A 59 -0.02 5.71 5.88
N LEU A 60 -0.13 6.52 6.94
CA LEU A 60 -1.39 6.89 7.57
C LEU A 60 -2.31 7.70 6.64
N VAL A 61 -1.77 8.40 5.65
CA VAL A 61 -2.55 9.13 4.63
C VAL A 61 -2.93 8.22 3.46
N PHE A 62 -1.97 7.47 2.92
CA PHE A 62 -2.18 6.62 1.75
C PHE A 62 -3.11 5.44 2.03
N TYR A 63 -3.05 4.86 3.24
CA TYR A 63 -3.90 3.73 3.61
C TYR A 63 -5.40 4.07 3.59
N PRO A 64 -5.92 5.05 4.35
CA PRO A 64 -7.33 5.42 4.30
C PRO A 64 -7.74 5.99 2.94
N ALA A 65 -6.84 6.68 2.22
CA ALA A 65 -7.10 7.11 0.85
C ALA A 65 -7.33 5.91 -0.09
N GLY A 66 -6.49 4.88 0.01
CA GLY A 66 -6.63 3.64 -0.74
C GLY A 66 -7.91 2.88 -0.41
N ILE A 67 -8.29 2.81 0.87
CA ILE A 67 -9.58 2.25 1.31
C ILE A 67 -10.76 3.08 0.77
N GLY A 68 -10.68 4.41 0.83
CA GLY A 68 -11.71 5.31 0.30
C GLY A 68 -11.92 5.12 -1.21
N ILE A 69 -10.83 4.98 -1.98
CA ILE A 69 -10.87 4.63 -3.41
C ILE A 69 -11.52 3.25 -3.61
N GLY A 70 -11.17 2.27 -2.76
CA GLY A 70 -11.77 0.94 -2.74
C GLY A 70 -13.30 0.99 -2.62
N VAL A 71 -13.79 1.75 -1.65
CA VAL A 71 -15.22 1.93 -1.39
C VAL A 71 -15.92 2.70 -2.52
N LEU A 72 -15.30 3.77 -3.02
CA LEU A 72 -15.85 4.58 -4.11
C LEU A 72 -15.99 3.76 -5.41
N LEU A 73 -15.00 2.92 -5.71
CA LEU A 73 -14.95 2.09 -6.90
C LEU A 73 -15.58 0.69 -6.71
N ARG A 74 -16.32 0.43 -5.62
CA ARG A 74 -16.95 -0.88 -5.32
C ARG A 74 -17.83 -1.44 -6.44
N LYS A 75 -18.38 -0.57 -7.30
CA LYS A 75 -19.20 -0.96 -8.47
C LYS A 75 -18.37 -1.20 -9.74
N ARG A 76 -17.10 -0.80 -9.77
CA ARG A 76 -16.17 -0.91 -10.92
C ARG A 76 -15.06 -1.93 -10.62
N LEU A 77 -15.46 -3.20 -10.49
CA LEU A 77 -14.55 -4.30 -10.12
C LEU A 77 -13.32 -4.43 -11.04
N ALA A 78 -13.46 -4.20 -12.34
CA ALA A 78 -12.34 -4.26 -13.28
C ALA A 78 -11.21 -3.28 -12.91
N ILE A 79 -11.56 -2.08 -12.45
CA ILE A 79 -10.58 -1.07 -12.02
C ILE A 79 -9.94 -1.50 -10.71
N LEU A 80 -10.73 -2.01 -9.77
CA LEU A 80 -10.21 -2.52 -8.49
C LEU A 80 -9.24 -3.69 -8.69
N VAL A 81 -9.49 -4.57 -9.65
CA VAL A 81 -8.56 -5.65 -10.01
C VAL A 81 -7.25 -5.10 -10.56
N ALA A 82 -7.29 -4.11 -11.45
CA ALA A 82 -6.07 -3.48 -11.96
C ALA A 82 -5.25 -2.81 -10.84
N ILE A 83 -5.92 -2.09 -9.93
CA ILE A 83 -5.27 -1.48 -8.77
C ILE A 83 -4.72 -2.55 -7.82
N MET A 84 -5.43 -3.66 -7.63
CA MET A 84 -4.96 -4.78 -6.81
C MET A 84 -3.67 -5.39 -7.35
N VAL A 85 -3.52 -5.53 -8.66
CA VAL A 85 -2.26 -5.99 -9.28
C VAL A 85 -1.13 -4.99 -8.99
N ALA A 86 -1.41 -3.69 -9.08
CA ALA A 86 -0.43 -2.67 -8.72
C ALA A 86 -0.06 -2.72 -7.23
N PHE A 87 -1.04 -2.89 -6.33
CA PHE A 87 -0.80 -3.06 -4.90
C PHE A 87 -0.01 -4.32 -4.60
N ALA A 88 -0.29 -5.44 -5.27
CA ALA A 88 0.46 -6.66 -5.11
C ALA A 88 1.94 -6.45 -5.49
N ALA A 89 2.22 -5.82 -6.63
CA ALA A 89 3.58 -5.49 -7.05
C ALA A 89 4.28 -4.56 -6.04
N LEU A 90 3.59 -3.52 -5.57
CA LEU A 90 4.11 -2.60 -4.55
C LEU A 90 4.28 -3.25 -3.17
N SER A 91 3.59 -4.34 -2.88
CA SER A 91 3.70 -5.03 -1.59
C SER A 91 4.90 -5.97 -1.51
N VAL A 92 5.47 -6.39 -2.66
CA VAL A 92 6.60 -7.33 -2.71
C VAL A 92 7.79 -6.88 -1.84
N PRO A 93 8.27 -5.62 -1.89
CA PRO A 93 9.38 -5.18 -1.06
C PRO A 93 9.08 -5.25 0.44
N THR A 94 7.85 -4.90 0.84
CA THR A 94 7.42 -4.97 2.24
C THR A 94 7.40 -6.40 2.75
N PHE A 95 6.83 -7.32 1.97
CA PHE A 95 6.79 -8.74 2.34
C PHE A 95 8.18 -9.34 2.40
N LYS A 96 9.07 -8.98 1.47
CA LYS A 96 10.47 -9.41 1.49
C LYS A 96 11.18 -8.93 2.76
N ALA A 97 11.04 -7.64 3.09
CA ALA A 97 11.63 -7.08 4.31
C ALA A 97 11.07 -7.73 5.58
N ALA A 98 9.76 -8.00 5.63
CA ALA A 98 9.14 -8.69 6.75
C ALA A 98 9.61 -10.15 6.87
N TYR A 99 9.79 -10.84 5.74
CA TYR A 99 10.30 -12.21 5.71
C TYR A 99 11.76 -12.28 6.22
N GLU A 100 12.62 -11.38 5.76
CA GLU A 100 14.02 -11.29 6.22
C GLU A 100 14.14 -10.95 7.71
N LEU A 101 13.18 -10.24 8.29
CA LEU A 101 13.13 -9.95 9.74
C LEU A 101 12.66 -11.15 10.58
N LEU A 102 11.91 -12.08 9.98
CA LEU A 102 11.34 -13.24 10.67
C LEU A 102 12.18 -14.52 10.49
N SER A 103 13.12 -14.53 9.54
CA SER A 103 14.09 -15.61 9.29
C SER A 103 15.33 -15.48 10.15
#